data_AF-A0A7L6B460-F1
#
_entry.id   AF-A0A7L6B460-F1
#
_cell.length_a   1.000
_cell.length_b   1.000
_cell.length_c   1.000
_cell.angle_alpha   90.00
_cell.angle_beta   90.00
_cell.angle_gamma   90.00
#
_symmetry.space_group_name_H-M   'P 1'
#
loop_
_entity.id
_entity.type
_entity.pdbx_description
1 polymer ?
#
loop_
_entity_poly.entity_id
_entity_poly.type
_entity_poly.pdbx_seq_one_letter_code
_entity_poly.pdbx_strand_id
1 'polypeptide(L)'
;MEPVFQPGRARQRLRRSGAAAAALVTASVMVVGVSTQAHAAAGCRVDYTVTNQWDGGFGANIAITNLGDPVSSWRLTFSFAAGQKISQLWNGNVTQAGGSVTVTNLSYNGALGTNATVTPGFNGTWSGTNPAPTTFALNGVTCTGSTGPGPTPTTPTTPSPTPSSPTPTPTPSSPTPTPTPTPSPTGSAGVKPRVINMTDLGADPDDLESLVRMLVTANEVDLEGIIATTSCWKPTQDATNMANLLNPRLNAYGQVLPNLQKHAQGYPTLAHLQSISKLGQRGYGMGDVGAGKDSPGSELIIAAVDRNDARPVWVNFWGGGNTLAQALWKVKNTRGQAQVDQFVSKLRVYDVLGQDEAGAWMTKTFPNLFYIRAKNLVYNWQPSDSWVDNNVQNHGPLGAQYPDRIWAFEGDSPSFLYQLPNGLTDPQHADWGGWGGRFDPVKKAGVRGMTESGRLGAEPSYDPYYMYSDAPEGGSSTSRWSTAINNDFAARMDWTVNGSYSGANHQPAAVLNGDTTRQVLQLSAAAGSTVNLSAVGSSDPDRNSLSYSWTYYDEPSSYNGAVTINNSTSSTATAQVPANAGGKSLHIILEIRDSGTPTLYSYRRAVINVR
;
A
#
# COMPACT_ATOMS: atom_id res chain seq x y z
N MET A 1 58.15 25.82 -41.65
CA MET A 1 56.88 25.25 -41.18
C MET A 1 57.02 25.05 -39.70
N GLU A 2 56.43 25.96 -38.93
CA GLU A 2 56.70 26.19 -37.52
C GLU A 2 55.49 25.72 -36.69
N PRO A 3 55.71 25.09 -35.52
CA PRO A 3 54.66 24.95 -34.53
C PRO A 3 55.01 25.59 -33.18
N VAL A 4 54.05 26.40 -32.70
CA VAL A 4 53.37 26.34 -31.39
C VAL A 4 54.18 26.49 -30.09
N PHE A 5 53.98 27.67 -29.48
CA PHE A 5 53.69 28.00 -28.07
C PHE A 5 54.33 27.24 -26.87
N GLN A 6 54.98 28.04 -26.03
CA GLN A 6 54.95 28.05 -24.54
C GLN A 6 54.82 29.52 -24.07
N PRO A 7 54.77 29.92 -22.77
CA PRO A 7 54.64 29.23 -21.46
C PRO A 7 53.46 29.87 -20.65
N GLY A 8 53.11 29.61 -19.38
CA GLY A 8 53.82 29.16 -18.17
C GLY A 8 54.01 30.30 -17.14
N ARG A 9 53.18 30.30 -16.10
CA ARG A 9 53.37 30.76 -14.69
C ARG A 9 53.91 32.18 -14.33
N ALA A 10 53.06 32.88 -13.57
CA ALA A 10 53.26 33.43 -12.20
C ALA A 10 54.41 34.43 -11.89
N ARG A 11 54.04 35.57 -11.26
CA ARG A 11 54.57 36.15 -9.99
C ARG A 11 53.98 37.57 -9.81
N GLN A 12 53.11 37.78 -8.83
CA GLN A 12 53.38 38.28 -7.46
C GLN A 12 53.92 39.72 -7.36
N ARG A 13 53.10 40.56 -6.68
CA ARG A 13 53.46 41.49 -5.57
C ARG A 13 54.22 42.77 -6.02
N LEU A 14 54.08 43.96 -5.45
CA LEU A 14 53.67 44.41 -4.12
C LEU A 14 53.56 45.96 -4.11
N ARG A 15 52.80 46.52 -3.14
CA ARG A 15 52.97 47.83 -2.44
C ARG A 15 52.67 49.15 -3.19
N ARG A 16 52.23 50.25 -2.57
CA ARG A 16 51.49 50.62 -1.32
C ARG A 16 51.56 52.16 -1.25
N SER A 17 50.58 52.77 -0.57
CA SER A 17 50.56 54.15 0.02
C SER A 17 50.11 55.27 -0.94
N GLY A 18 49.24 56.23 -0.60
CA GLY A 18 48.48 56.57 0.62
C GLY A 18 47.95 58.02 0.53
N ALA A 19 46.82 58.31 1.20
CA ALA A 19 46.28 59.62 1.70
C ALA A 19 46.03 60.79 0.70
N ALA A 20 45.05 61.71 0.82
CA ALA A 20 43.87 61.94 1.66
C ALA A 20 42.99 63.08 1.06
N ALA A 21 41.67 62.87 0.99
CA ALA A 21 40.56 63.76 1.40
C ALA A 21 40.42 65.24 0.92
N ALA A 22 39.34 65.52 0.15
CA ALA A 22 38.39 66.64 0.35
C ALA A 22 37.16 66.48 -0.59
N ALA A 23 35.94 66.60 -0.04
CA ALA A 23 34.63 66.54 -0.70
C ALA A 23 34.17 67.95 -1.17
N LEU A 24 33.20 68.24 -2.05
CA LEU A 24 31.90 67.64 -2.39
C LEU A 24 31.48 68.03 -3.84
N VAL A 25 30.87 67.06 -4.54
CA VAL A 25 29.70 67.14 -5.44
C VAL A 25 29.79 67.92 -6.77
N THR A 26 30.08 67.16 -7.83
CA THR A 26 29.27 67.16 -9.07
C THR A 26 28.96 65.71 -9.44
N ALA A 27 27.67 65.40 -9.52
CA ALA A 27 27.14 64.08 -9.80
C ALA A 27 27.29 63.73 -11.29
N SER A 28 28.27 62.88 -11.60
CA SER A 28 28.40 62.19 -12.89
C SER A 28 28.93 60.78 -12.64
N VAL A 29 28.10 59.91 -12.05
CA VAL A 29 28.40 58.48 -11.96
C VAL A 29 28.13 57.88 -13.35
N MET A 30 29.20 57.59 -14.09
CA MET A 30 29.16 56.54 -15.10
C MET A 30 28.94 55.21 -14.36
N VAL A 31 27.67 54.80 -14.28
CA VAL A 31 27.31 53.44 -13.90
C VAL A 31 27.73 52.55 -15.07
N VAL A 32 28.89 51.92 -14.96
CA VAL A 32 29.09 50.65 -15.65
C VAL A 32 28.08 49.71 -14.98
N GLY A 33 26.96 49.49 -15.66
CA GLY A 33 25.94 48.56 -15.24
C GLY A 33 26.54 47.16 -15.20
N VAL A 34 27.14 46.80 -14.08
CA VAL A 34 27.06 45.42 -13.64
C VAL A 34 25.59 45.27 -13.28
N SER A 35 24.81 44.72 -14.20
CA SER A 35 23.49 44.23 -13.90
C SER A 35 23.66 43.23 -12.75
N THR A 36 23.48 43.69 -11.51
CA THR A 36 22.99 42.81 -10.47
C THR A 36 21.59 42.45 -10.94
N GLN A 37 21.48 41.40 -11.75
CA GLN A 37 20.32 40.56 -11.71
C GLN A 37 20.26 40.03 -10.28
N ALA A 38 19.64 40.82 -9.39
CA ALA A 38 19.03 40.31 -8.19
C ALA A 38 17.82 39.50 -8.67
N HIS A 39 18.09 38.32 -9.23
CA HIS A 39 17.10 37.27 -9.27
C HIS A 39 17.02 36.80 -7.82
N ALA A 40 15.99 37.25 -7.10
CA ALA A 40 15.50 36.49 -5.96
C ALA A 40 14.94 35.18 -6.51
N ALA A 41 15.85 34.25 -6.85
CA ALA A 41 15.51 32.89 -7.25
C ALA A 41 15.10 32.12 -5.99
N ALA A 42 14.01 31.37 -6.06
CA ALA A 42 13.59 30.45 -5.00
C ALA A 42 14.73 29.46 -4.70
N GLY A 43 15.28 29.51 -3.49
CA GLY A 43 16.63 29.00 -3.20
C GLY A 43 16.77 27.49 -3.30
N CYS A 44 15.95 26.75 -2.56
CA CYS A 44 15.88 25.29 -2.45
C CYS A 44 15.11 24.95 -1.17
N ARG A 45 14.66 23.71 -1.04
CA ARG A 45 14.27 23.11 0.24
C ARG A 45 15.18 21.93 0.53
N VAL A 46 15.62 21.81 1.79
CA VAL A 46 16.48 20.71 2.21
C VAL A 46 15.88 20.01 3.42
N ASP A 47 15.65 18.70 3.29
CA ASP A 47 15.31 17.85 4.43
C ASP A 47 16.53 17.04 4.82
N TYR A 48 16.97 17.22 6.06
CA TYR A 48 18.06 16.48 6.65
C TYR A 48 17.50 15.49 7.66
N THR A 49 17.67 14.20 7.40
CA THR A 49 17.12 13.13 8.23
C THR A 49 18.23 12.22 8.71
N VAL A 50 18.39 12.07 10.01
CA VAL A 50 19.22 11.02 10.61
C VAL A 50 18.44 9.71 10.51
N THR A 51 18.89 8.78 9.66
CA THR A 51 18.19 7.53 9.35
C THR A 51 18.42 6.45 10.39
N ASN A 52 19.59 6.47 11.03
CA ASN A 52 19.90 5.69 12.22
C ASN A 52 21.01 6.38 13.03
N GLN A 53 21.14 6.02 14.31
CA GLN A 53 22.22 6.51 15.17
C GLN A 53 22.59 5.43 16.18
N TRP A 54 23.89 5.27 16.42
CA TRP A 54 24.46 4.36 17.41
C TRP A 54 25.59 5.07 18.19
N ASP A 55 26.19 4.37 19.15
CA ASP A 55 27.25 4.96 19.96
C ASP A 55 28.47 5.35 19.09
N GLY A 56 28.75 6.65 19.01
CA GLY A 56 29.83 7.21 18.20
C GLY A 56 29.57 7.35 16.69
N GLY A 57 28.43 6.89 16.16
CA GLY A 57 28.13 6.97 14.71
C GLY A 57 26.66 7.19 14.35
N PHE A 58 26.41 7.62 13.12
CA PHE A 58 25.06 7.86 12.60
C PHE A 58 25.02 7.78 11.07
N GLY A 59 23.88 7.40 10.51
CA GLY A 59 23.55 7.52 9.10
C GLY A 59 22.59 8.70 8.89
N ALA A 60 22.73 9.44 7.79
CA ALA A 60 21.82 10.52 7.43
C ALA A 60 21.60 10.63 5.91
N ASN A 61 20.40 11.02 5.52
CA ASN A 61 20.02 11.40 4.17
C ASN A 61 19.78 12.91 4.08
N ILE A 62 20.12 13.50 2.95
CA ILE A 62 19.88 14.91 2.66
C ILE A 62 19.06 15.01 1.37
N ALA A 63 17.75 15.25 1.47
CA ALA A 63 16.92 15.49 0.30
C ALA A 63 17.03 16.96 -0.11
N ILE A 64 17.49 17.22 -1.33
CA ILE A 64 17.69 18.55 -1.88
C ILE A 64 16.65 18.78 -2.98
N THR A 65 15.62 19.56 -2.69
CA THR A 65 14.61 19.95 -3.68
C THR A 65 14.97 21.29 -4.29
N ASN A 66 15.13 21.33 -5.62
CA ASN A 66 15.34 22.59 -6.32
C ASN A 66 13.99 23.30 -6.51
N LEU A 67 13.80 24.44 -5.86
CA LEU A 67 12.58 25.25 -6.01
C LEU A 67 12.74 26.38 -7.05
N GLY A 68 13.95 26.55 -7.59
CA GLY A 68 14.27 27.53 -8.61
C GLY A 68 14.35 26.93 -10.01
N ASP A 69 15.00 27.64 -10.92
CA ASP A 69 15.21 27.18 -12.30
C ASP A 69 16.00 25.86 -12.34
N PRO A 70 15.78 24.99 -13.35
CA PRO A 70 16.51 23.75 -13.51
C PRO A 70 18.04 23.96 -13.52
N VAL A 71 18.79 23.13 -12.79
CA VAL A 71 20.25 23.17 -12.78
C VAL A 71 20.83 21.88 -13.39
N SER A 72 21.97 21.99 -14.07
CA SER A 72 22.67 20.84 -14.67
C SER A 72 23.72 20.21 -13.73
N SER A 73 24.02 20.90 -12.63
CA SER A 73 24.87 20.42 -11.53
C SER A 73 24.42 21.05 -10.22
N TRP A 74 24.67 20.36 -9.11
CA TRP A 74 24.33 20.86 -7.79
C TRP A 74 25.50 20.73 -6.81
N ARG A 75 25.63 21.76 -5.97
CA ARG A 75 26.55 21.85 -4.85
C ARG A 75 25.79 22.30 -3.62
N LEU A 76 25.67 21.42 -2.64
CA LEU A 76 25.09 21.73 -1.34
C LEU A 76 26.19 22.10 -0.35
N THR A 77 25.99 23.17 0.43
CA THR A 77 26.87 23.53 1.55
C THR A 77 26.08 23.68 2.84
N PHE A 78 26.63 23.17 3.95
CA PHE A 78 26.09 23.32 5.31
C PHE A 78 27.21 23.20 6.36
N SER A 79 26.90 23.39 7.64
CA SER A 79 27.88 23.23 8.72
C SER A 79 27.31 22.40 9.88
N PHE A 80 28.13 21.48 10.39
CA PHE A 80 27.91 20.77 11.64
C PHE A 80 28.33 21.61 12.84
N ALA A 81 27.49 21.61 13.89
CA ALA A 81 27.67 22.46 15.07
C ALA A 81 28.36 21.75 16.25
N ALA A 82 28.41 20.41 16.28
CA ALA A 82 28.87 19.65 17.43
C ALA A 82 29.98 18.63 17.07
N GLY A 83 30.88 19.02 16.16
CA GLY A 83 32.07 18.24 15.84
C GLY A 83 31.83 17.00 14.97
N GLN A 84 30.63 16.82 14.41
CA GLN A 84 30.33 15.67 13.56
C GLN A 84 31.22 15.58 12.32
N LYS A 85 31.57 14.36 11.90
CA LYS A 85 32.42 14.09 10.74
C LYS A 85 31.76 13.10 9.80
N ILE A 86 31.75 13.39 8.50
CA ILE A 86 31.29 12.43 7.48
C ILE A 86 32.41 11.43 7.22
N SER A 87 32.11 10.14 7.35
CA SER A 87 33.06 9.05 7.13
C SER A 87 32.92 8.42 5.73
N GLN A 88 31.69 8.32 5.22
CA GLN A 88 31.41 7.78 3.89
C GLN A 88 30.13 8.41 3.34
N LEU A 89 30.17 8.95 2.13
CA LEU A 89 29.01 9.52 1.43
C LEU A 89 28.74 8.76 0.13
N TRP A 90 27.47 8.54 -0.19
CA TRP A 90 27.00 8.01 -1.46
C TRP A 90 26.09 9.01 -2.18
N ASN A 91 25.92 8.82 -3.49
CA ASN A 91 25.15 9.71 -4.37
C ASN A 91 25.65 11.18 -4.39
N GLY A 92 26.92 11.41 -4.03
CA GLY A 92 27.61 12.69 -4.11
C GLY A 92 29.10 12.56 -3.80
N ASN A 93 29.83 13.66 -3.91
CA ASN A 93 31.21 13.79 -3.42
C ASN A 93 31.24 14.76 -2.25
N VAL A 94 31.95 14.41 -1.17
CA VAL A 94 32.04 15.23 0.05
C VAL A 94 33.42 15.84 0.23
N THR A 95 33.46 17.11 0.62
CA THR A 95 34.64 17.73 1.23
C THR A 95 34.23 18.36 2.55
N GLN A 96 35.01 18.11 3.61
CA GLN A 96 34.73 18.62 4.94
C GLN A 96 35.99 19.21 5.57
N ALA A 97 35.90 20.46 6.05
CA ALA A 97 36.96 21.13 6.80
C ALA A 97 36.37 21.70 8.09
N GLY A 98 36.85 21.24 9.25
CA GLY A 98 36.20 21.54 10.53
C GLY A 98 34.75 21.07 10.54
N GLY A 99 33.81 21.96 10.88
CA GLY A 99 32.37 21.71 10.80
C GLY A 99 31.75 21.96 9.43
N SER A 100 32.44 22.64 8.51
CA SER A 100 31.88 23.03 7.21
C SER A 100 31.94 21.89 6.20
N VAL A 101 30.81 21.59 5.56
CA VAL A 101 30.61 20.48 4.63
C VAL A 101 30.16 21.01 3.27
N THR A 102 30.77 20.50 2.21
CA THR A 102 30.31 20.70 0.82
C THR A 102 30.07 19.33 0.18
N VAL A 103 28.88 19.14 -0.38
CA VAL A 103 28.48 17.95 -1.15
C VAL A 103 28.19 18.35 -2.59
N THR A 104 28.80 17.70 -3.57
CA THR A 104 28.53 17.94 -5.01
C THR A 104 27.98 16.69 -5.68
N ASN A 105 27.27 16.87 -6.79
CA ASN A 105 26.79 15.77 -7.61
C ASN A 105 27.92 14.88 -8.16
N LEU A 106 27.58 13.63 -8.47
CA LEU A 106 28.34 12.71 -9.31
C LEU A 106 28.02 12.96 -10.79
N SER A 107 28.76 12.33 -11.72
CA SER A 107 28.61 12.55 -13.16
C SER A 107 27.22 12.25 -13.71
N TYR A 108 26.46 11.35 -13.06
CA TYR A 108 25.16 10.88 -13.54
C TYR A 108 23.95 11.54 -12.87
N ASN A 109 24.12 12.28 -11.77
CA ASN A 109 23.01 12.85 -10.99
C ASN A 109 23.07 14.37 -10.83
N GLY A 110 23.74 15.07 -11.76
CA GLY A 110 23.87 16.53 -11.72
C GLY A 110 22.62 17.30 -12.14
N ALA A 111 21.83 16.75 -13.07
CA ALA A 111 20.61 17.39 -13.55
C ALA A 111 19.53 17.36 -12.46
N LEU A 112 19.07 18.55 -12.04
CA LEU A 112 18.05 18.73 -11.03
C LEU A 112 17.05 19.80 -11.53
N GLY A 113 15.95 19.33 -12.10
CA GLY A 113 14.86 20.17 -12.58
C GLY A 113 14.15 20.95 -11.46
N THR A 114 13.32 21.92 -11.82
CA THR A 114 12.43 22.60 -10.87
C THR A 114 11.49 21.59 -10.23
N ASN A 115 11.34 21.67 -8.91
CA ASN A 115 10.65 20.73 -8.02
C ASN A 115 11.20 19.29 -8.02
N ALA A 116 12.28 19.01 -8.75
CA ALA A 116 12.97 17.73 -8.65
C ALA A 116 13.81 17.68 -7.36
N THR A 117 14.01 16.48 -6.85
CA THR A 117 14.76 16.22 -5.61
C THR A 117 15.86 15.20 -5.86
N VAL A 118 17.04 15.44 -5.28
CA VAL A 118 18.14 14.49 -5.21
C VAL A 118 18.48 14.22 -3.75
N THR A 119 18.81 12.97 -3.42
CA THR A 119 18.98 12.56 -2.01
C THR A 119 20.33 11.87 -1.80
N PRO A 120 21.45 12.61 -1.70
CA PRO A 120 22.68 12.06 -1.16
C PRO A 120 22.50 11.60 0.28
N GLY A 121 23.20 10.53 0.65
CA GLY A 121 23.22 10.00 2.01
C GLY A 121 24.64 9.69 2.46
N PHE A 122 24.86 9.65 3.77
CA PHE A 122 26.18 9.40 4.33
C PHE A 122 26.14 8.75 5.71
N ASN A 123 27.21 8.07 6.06
CA ASN A 123 27.55 7.71 7.43
C ASN A 123 28.52 8.75 8.00
N GLY A 124 28.37 9.06 9.28
CA GLY A 124 29.22 9.98 10.02
C GLY A 124 29.44 9.58 11.47
N THR A 125 30.35 10.28 12.13
CA THR A 125 30.65 10.13 13.56
C THR A 125 30.19 11.36 14.33
N TRP A 126 29.84 11.15 15.59
CA TRP A 126 29.44 12.19 16.53
C TRP A 126 29.98 11.87 17.92
N SER A 127 30.12 12.89 18.78
CA SER A 127 30.52 12.72 20.18
C SER A 127 29.67 13.63 21.07
N GLY A 128 29.04 13.07 22.10
CA GLY A 128 28.24 13.81 23.08
C GLY A 128 26.85 14.19 22.57
N THR A 129 26.74 15.03 21.55
CA THR A 129 25.45 15.43 20.95
C THR A 129 25.51 15.44 19.43
N ASN A 130 24.38 15.14 18.77
CA ASN A 130 24.29 15.10 17.30
C ASN A 130 23.17 16.02 16.75
N PRO A 131 23.27 17.36 16.90
CA PRO A 131 22.30 18.28 16.32
C PRO A 131 22.38 18.31 14.79
N ALA A 132 21.22 18.32 14.14
CA ALA A 132 21.12 18.50 12.69
C ALA A 132 21.59 19.92 12.26
N PRO A 133 22.17 20.07 11.05
CA PRO A 133 22.46 21.39 10.48
C PRO A 133 21.17 22.20 10.27
N THR A 134 21.22 23.50 10.52
CA THR A 134 20.04 24.38 10.44
C THR A 134 20.03 25.30 9.23
N THR A 135 21.14 25.40 8.50
CA THR A 135 21.26 26.26 7.31
C THR A 135 21.94 25.51 6.18
N PHE A 136 21.32 25.55 5.00
CA PHE A 136 21.81 24.93 3.78
C PHE A 136 21.84 25.96 2.65
N ALA A 137 22.74 25.78 1.69
CA ALA A 137 22.74 26.55 0.46
C ALA A 137 23.00 25.65 -0.75
N LEU A 138 22.20 25.82 -1.81
CA LEU A 138 22.34 25.14 -3.10
C LEU A 138 22.99 26.09 -4.10
N ASN A 139 24.12 25.69 -4.67
CA ASN A 139 24.89 26.48 -5.64
C ASN A 139 25.24 27.91 -5.15
N GLY A 140 25.32 28.11 -3.83
CA GLY A 140 25.61 29.40 -3.19
C GLY A 140 24.37 30.23 -2.82
N VAL A 141 23.16 29.77 -3.18
CA VAL A 141 21.90 30.39 -2.77
C VAL A 141 21.37 29.70 -1.53
N THR A 142 21.06 30.46 -0.47
CA THR A 142 20.53 29.88 0.78
C THR A 142 19.18 29.24 0.52
N CYS A 143 18.97 28.02 1.03
CA CYS A 143 17.68 27.35 0.98
C CYS A 143 16.71 28.07 1.91
N THR A 144 15.73 28.78 1.34
CA THR A 144 14.68 29.50 2.07
C THR A 144 13.34 28.77 2.06
N GLY A 145 13.20 27.69 1.27
CA GLY A 145 12.10 26.73 1.42
C GLY A 145 12.27 26.05 2.76
N SER A 146 11.35 26.35 3.68
CA SER A 146 11.46 26.11 5.12
C SER A 146 12.27 24.87 5.49
N THR A 147 13.44 25.10 6.08
CA THR A 147 14.12 24.15 6.97
C THR A 147 13.57 24.38 8.37
N GLY A 148 12.54 23.64 8.78
CA GLY A 148 12.05 23.68 10.16
C GLY A 148 10.52 23.77 10.36
N PRO A 149 10.08 23.55 11.60
CA PRO A 149 8.74 23.05 11.94
C PRO A 149 7.72 24.20 12.10
N GLY A 150 6.46 24.04 11.64
CA GLY A 150 5.45 25.07 11.89
C GLY A 150 3.99 24.79 11.46
N PRO A 151 3.01 25.56 12.00
CA PRO A 151 1.58 25.20 12.18
C PRO A 151 0.53 26.11 11.43
N THR A 152 -0.76 25.84 11.68
CA THR A 152 -2.10 26.28 11.17
C THR A 152 -2.41 27.81 11.06
N PRO A 153 -3.26 28.28 10.10
CA PRO A 153 -4.57 28.93 10.44
C PRO A 153 -5.75 28.90 9.41
N THR A 154 -6.98 28.83 9.96
CA THR A 154 -8.35 29.40 9.65
C THR A 154 -8.91 29.81 8.25
N THR A 155 -10.24 29.62 8.15
CA THR A 155 -11.24 29.76 7.05
C THR A 155 -11.81 31.17 6.79
N PRO A 156 -12.38 31.43 5.58
CA PRO A 156 -13.53 32.34 5.39
C PRO A 156 -14.77 31.74 4.67
N THR A 157 -15.93 32.35 4.94
CA THR A 157 -17.36 32.06 4.59
C THR A 157 -17.77 32.42 3.14
N THR A 158 -18.76 31.78 2.47
CA THR A 158 -20.23 32.07 2.30
C THR A 158 -20.66 31.65 0.84
N PRO A 159 -21.91 31.74 0.29
CA PRO A 159 -23.29 31.34 0.66
C PRO A 159 -24.00 30.37 -0.37
N SER A 160 -25.26 30.02 -0.05
CA SER A 160 -26.29 29.17 -0.71
C SER A 160 -26.74 29.54 -2.15
N PRO A 161 -27.38 28.61 -2.91
CA PRO A 161 -28.82 28.77 -3.21
C PRO A 161 -29.70 27.48 -3.24
N THR A 162 -31.01 27.76 -3.35
CA THR A 162 -32.29 27.03 -3.18
C THR A 162 -32.66 26.03 -4.32
N PRO A 163 -33.63 25.09 -4.13
CA PRO A 163 -33.83 23.91 -4.99
C PRO A 163 -35.03 24.00 -5.95
N SER A 164 -35.03 23.14 -6.98
CA SER A 164 -36.19 22.87 -7.85
C SER A 164 -36.43 21.36 -8.07
N SER A 165 -37.72 21.03 -8.09
CA SER A 165 -38.41 19.72 -8.02
C SER A 165 -38.27 18.80 -9.27
N PRO A 166 -38.63 17.50 -9.20
CA PRO A 166 -38.27 16.45 -10.15
C PRO A 166 -39.41 16.02 -11.10
N THR A 167 -39.18 14.96 -11.92
CA THR A 167 -40.09 13.90 -12.45
C THR A 167 -39.78 13.54 -13.93
N PRO A 168 -40.09 12.36 -14.53
CA PRO A 168 -40.21 10.95 -14.07
C PRO A 168 -39.36 9.91 -14.86
N THR A 169 -39.38 8.68 -14.34
CA THR A 169 -38.92 7.37 -14.84
C THR A 169 -39.62 6.82 -16.09
N PRO A 170 -38.96 5.99 -16.92
CA PRO A 170 -39.62 4.98 -17.75
C PRO A 170 -39.29 3.50 -17.41
N THR A 171 -40.29 2.66 -17.69
CA THR A 171 -40.49 1.20 -17.45
C THR A 171 -39.71 0.30 -18.44
N PRO A 172 -39.38 -0.98 -18.11
CA PRO A 172 -38.42 -1.80 -18.87
C PRO A 172 -39.03 -2.70 -19.96
N SER A 173 -38.24 -3.02 -20.99
CA SER A 173 -38.58 -3.95 -22.09
C SER A 173 -37.79 -5.28 -21.99
N SER A 174 -38.48 -6.37 -22.38
CA SER A 174 -38.10 -7.80 -22.34
C SER A 174 -36.93 -8.19 -23.30
N PRO A 175 -36.17 -9.29 -23.05
CA PRO A 175 -34.96 -9.65 -23.79
C PRO A 175 -35.19 -10.62 -24.98
N THR A 176 -34.25 -10.62 -25.93
CA THR A 176 -34.16 -11.50 -27.13
C THR A 176 -32.89 -12.38 -27.00
N PRO A 177 -32.86 -13.64 -27.49
CA PRO A 177 -31.92 -14.67 -27.02
C PRO A 177 -30.50 -14.60 -27.63
N THR A 178 -29.56 -15.09 -26.82
CA THR A 178 -28.11 -15.16 -27.02
C THR A 178 -27.67 -16.30 -27.95
N PRO A 179 -26.65 -16.12 -28.82
CA PRO A 179 -25.96 -17.23 -29.48
C PRO A 179 -24.91 -17.87 -28.55
N THR A 180 -24.91 -19.21 -28.51
CA THR A 180 -24.02 -20.09 -27.74
C THR A 180 -22.53 -19.91 -28.07
N PRO A 181 -21.64 -19.77 -27.07
CA PRO A 181 -20.21 -20.01 -27.24
C PRO A 181 -19.74 -21.37 -26.66
N THR A 182 -18.82 -21.97 -27.41
CA THR A 182 -17.92 -23.11 -27.14
C THR A 182 -17.41 -23.23 -25.69
N PRO A 183 -17.23 -24.44 -25.12
CA PRO A 183 -16.81 -24.61 -23.73
C PRO A 183 -15.40 -24.08 -23.48
N SER A 184 -15.29 -23.08 -22.59
CA SER A 184 -14.05 -22.69 -21.89
C SER A 184 -13.82 -23.61 -20.67
N PRO A 185 -12.57 -23.84 -20.25
CA PRO A 185 -12.25 -24.80 -19.21
C PRO A 185 -12.86 -24.39 -17.87
N THR A 186 -13.62 -25.31 -17.30
CA THR A 186 -14.26 -25.26 -16.00
C THR A 186 -13.22 -25.19 -14.89
N GLY A 187 -12.89 -23.99 -14.43
CA GLY A 187 -12.48 -23.77 -13.05
C GLY A 187 -13.72 -23.82 -12.17
N SER A 188 -13.75 -24.72 -11.18
CA SER A 188 -14.78 -24.72 -10.14
C SER A 188 -14.83 -23.35 -9.48
N ALA A 189 -15.82 -22.53 -9.84
CA ALA A 189 -15.95 -21.17 -9.35
C ALA A 189 -16.31 -21.22 -7.86
N GLY A 190 -15.31 -21.05 -7.01
CA GLY A 190 -15.53 -20.75 -5.61
C GLY A 190 -16.38 -19.49 -5.46
N VAL A 191 -17.11 -19.39 -4.35
CA VAL A 191 -17.88 -18.19 -4.02
C VAL A 191 -16.94 -17.00 -3.87
N LYS A 192 -17.04 -16.02 -4.78
CA LYS A 192 -16.25 -14.79 -4.74
C LYS A 192 -16.58 -13.98 -3.48
N PRO A 193 -15.59 -13.52 -2.70
CA PRO A 193 -15.83 -12.59 -1.61
C PRO A 193 -16.28 -11.22 -2.12
N ARG A 194 -17.15 -10.55 -1.36
CA ARG A 194 -17.64 -9.20 -1.69
C ARG A 194 -16.74 -8.18 -1.01
N VAL A 195 -16.14 -7.28 -1.78
CA VAL A 195 -15.10 -6.36 -1.30
C VAL A 195 -15.43 -4.91 -1.67
N ILE A 196 -15.23 -4.01 -0.72
CA ILE A 196 -15.22 -2.55 -0.91
C ILE A 196 -13.87 -2.05 -0.39
N ASN A 197 -13.13 -1.33 -1.21
CA ASN A 197 -11.89 -0.68 -0.80
C ASN A 197 -12.12 0.81 -0.58
N MET A 198 -11.69 1.33 0.57
CA MET A 198 -11.70 2.75 0.92
C MET A 198 -10.24 3.24 0.98
N THR A 199 -9.89 4.18 0.12
CA THR A 199 -8.51 4.62 -0.14
C THR A 199 -8.37 6.12 -0.01
N ASP A 200 -7.32 6.60 0.63
CA ASP A 200 -7.00 8.00 0.80
C ASP A 200 -6.08 8.54 -0.30
N LEU A 201 -6.35 8.11 -1.53
CA LEU A 201 -5.71 8.50 -2.80
C LEU A 201 -4.94 9.81 -2.73
N GLY A 202 -3.62 9.69 -2.93
CA GLY A 202 -2.68 10.80 -2.93
C GLY A 202 -2.16 11.16 -1.55
N ALA A 203 -2.27 10.25 -0.58
CA ALA A 203 -1.49 10.24 0.66
C ALA A 203 -0.06 9.74 0.38
N ASP A 204 0.04 8.54 -0.18
CA ASP A 204 1.28 7.87 -0.62
C ASP A 204 1.03 7.17 -1.98
N PRO A 205 2.06 6.86 -2.78
CA PRO A 205 1.92 6.03 -3.97
C PRO A 205 1.35 4.62 -3.72
N ASP A 206 1.51 4.04 -2.52
CA ASP A 206 1.15 2.65 -2.24
C ASP A 206 -0.34 2.32 -2.41
N ASP A 207 -1.26 3.27 -2.21
CA ASP A 207 -2.67 3.13 -2.58
C ASP A 207 -2.83 2.83 -4.09
N LEU A 208 -2.04 3.50 -4.93
CA LEU A 208 -2.11 3.38 -6.39
C LEU A 208 -1.50 2.07 -6.87
N GLU A 209 -0.45 1.63 -6.21
CA GLU A 209 0.19 0.32 -6.41
C GLU A 209 -0.78 -0.81 -6.04
N SER A 210 -1.39 -0.71 -4.84
CA SER A 210 -2.40 -1.65 -4.33
C SER A 210 -3.61 -1.73 -5.25
N LEU A 211 -4.03 -0.59 -5.82
CA LEU A 211 -5.09 -0.54 -6.82
C LEU A 211 -4.74 -1.31 -8.10
N VAL A 212 -3.52 -1.17 -8.62
CA VAL A 212 -3.10 -1.93 -9.82
C VAL A 212 -3.15 -3.44 -9.55
N ARG A 213 -2.63 -3.91 -8.41
CA ARG A 213 -2.72 -5.32 -8.02
C ARG A 213 -4.17 -5.78 -7.82
N MET A 214 -5.00 -4.97 -7.17
CA MET A 214 -6.44 -5.25 -7.01
C MET A 214 -7.13 -5.43 -8.37
N LEU A 215 -6.80 -4.60 -9.37
CA LEU A 215 -7.43 -4.65 -10.70
C LEU A 215 -7.08 -5.95 -11.46
N VAL A 216 -5.83 -6.40 -11.39
CA VAL A 216 -5.42 -7.66 -12.04
C VAL A 216 -5.79 -8.91 -11.23
N THR A 217 -6.26 -8.76 -9.99
CA THR A 217 -6.83 -9.83 -9.16
C THR A 217 -8.36 -9.78 -9.08
N ALA A 218 -9.00 -8.79 -9.72
CA ALA A 218 -10.43 -8.53 -9.62
C ALA A 218 -11.31 -9.67 -10.18
N ASN A 219 -10.74 -10.62 -10.92
CA ASN A 219 -11.48 -11.82 -11.33
C ASN A 219 -11.80 -12.77 -10.16
N GLU A 220 -11.13 -12.63 -9.00
CA GLU A 220 -11.29 -13.53 -7.85
C GLU A 220 -12.28 -12.99 -6.78
N VAL A 221 -12.72 -11.74 -6.91
CA VAL A 221 -13.66 -11.11 -5.96
C VAL A 221 -14.83 -10.45 -6.69
N ASP A 222 -15.90 -10.20 -5.95
CA ASP A 222 -16.95 -9.26 -6.35
C ASP A 222 -16.56 -7.89 -5.78
N LEU A 223 -15.87 -7.08 -6.57
CA LEU A 223 -15.52 -5.70 -6.19
C LEU A 223 -16.77 -4.82 -6.31
N GLU A 224 -17.22 -4.28 -5.18
CA GLU A 224 -18.49 -3.56 -5.04
C GLU A 224 -18.29 -2.06 -4.77
N GLY A 225 -17.08 -1.62 -4.43
CA GLY A 225 -16.76 -0.22 -4.23
C GLY A 225 -15.27 0.08 -4.30
N ILE A 226 -14.94 1.19 -4.96
CA ILE A 226 -13.62 1.85 -4.87
C ILE A 226 -13.90 3.27 -4.39
N ILE A 227 -13.68 3.53 -3.10
CA ILE A 227 -14.14 4.74 -2.44
C ILE A 227 -12.93 5.61 -2.10
N ALA A 228 -12.81 6.77 -2.74
CA ALA A 228 -11.84 7.78 -2.35
C ALA A 228 -12.28 8.45 -1.03
N THR A 229 -11.47 8.36 0.01
CA THR A 229 -11.76 8.89 1.34
C THR A 229 -10.54 9.63 1.92
N THR A 230 -10.54 9.88 3.22
CA THR A 230 -9.50 10.62 3.94
C THR A 230 -8.78 9.74 4.94
N SER A 231 -7.65 10.21 5.46
CA SER A 231 -6.92 9.59 6.57
C SER A 231 -6.20 10.66 7.39
N CYS A 232 -5.42 10.25 8.38
CA CYS A 232 -4.54 11.14 9.11
C CYS A 232 -3.39 11.70 8.26
N TRP A 233 -3.03 11.00 7.17
CA TRP A 233 -2.02 11.42 6.19
C TRP A 233 -2.62 12.29 5.08
N LYS A 234 -3.90 12.10 4.78
CA LYS A 234 -4.67 12.89 3.82
C LYS A 234 -6.01 13.33 4.42
N PRO A 235 -6.02 14.40 5.24
CA PRO A 235 -7.23 14.79 6.00
C PRO A 235 -8.33 15.43 5.15
N THR A 236 -8.08 15.62 3.85
CA THR A 236 -9.03 16.19 2.90
C THR A 236 -9.05 15.41 1.60
N GLN A 237 -10.24 15.15 1.05
CA GLN A 237 -10.40 14.42 -0.21
C GLN A 237 -11.43 15.10 -1.13
N ASP A 238 -11.21 14.99 -2.43
CA ASP A 238 -12.14 15.47 -3.44
C ASP A 238 -12.10 14.67 -4.75
N ALA A 239 -12.98 15.04 -5.68
CA ALA A 239 -13.14 14.35 -6.96
C ALA A 239 -11.93 14.54 -7.91
N THR A 240 -11.08 15.53 -7.68
CA THR A 240 -9.88 15.79 -8.49
C THR A 240 -8.87 14.65 -8.32
N ASN A 241 -8.72 14.11 -7.10
CA ASN A 241 -7.86 12.95 -6.87
C ASN A 241 -8.41 11.71 -7.55
N MET A 242 -9.72 11.52 -7.58
CA MET A 242 -10.32 10.45 -8.39
C MET A 242 -10.01 10.64 -9.88
N ALA A 243 -10.17 11.86 -10.40
CA ALA A 243 -9.90 12.18 -11.79
C ALA A 243 -8.43 11.98 -12.20
N ASN A 244 -7.49 12.34 -11.32
CA ASN A 244 -6.06 12.37 -11.63
C ASN A 244 -5.31 11.11 -11.21
N LEU A 245 -5.81 10.39 -10.19
CA LEU A 245 -5.12 9.24 -9.62
C LEU A 245 -5.86 7.94 -9.94
N LEU A 246 -7.15 7.83 -9.64
CA LEU A 246 -7.94 6.61 -9.88
C LEU A 246 -8.27 6.38 -11.37
N ASN A 247 -8.85 7.38 -12.04
CA ASN A 247 -9.35 7.22 -13.40
C ASN A 247 -8.27 6.79 -14.42
N PRO A 248 -7.02 7.29 -14.36
CA PRO A 248 -5.95 6.79 -15.24
C PRO A 248 -5.68 5.29 -15.09
N ARG A 249 -5.71 4.75 -13.86
CA ARG A 249 -5.55 3.30 -13.61
C ARG A 249 -6.74 2.52 -14.16
N LEU A 250 -7.96 2.99 -13.95
CA LEU A 250 -9.15 2.36 -14.51
C LEU A 250 -9.14 2.37 -16.05
N ASN A 251 -8.75 3.49 -16.66
CA ASN A 251 -8.63 3.60 -18.10
C ASN A 251 -7.55 2.66 -18.66
N ALA A 252 -6.39 2.56 -17.98
CA ALA A 252 -5.35 1.60 -18.34
C ALA A 252 -5.82 0.15 -18.18
N TYR A 253 -6.57 -0.16 -17.12
CA TYR A 253 -7.24 -1.45 -16.95
C TYR A 253 -8.17 -1.76 -18.12
N GLY A 254 -8.98 -0.80 -18.56
CA GLY A 254 -9.85 -0.96 -19.73
C GLY A 254 -9.10 -1.29 -21.02
N GLN A 255 -7.87 -0.79 -21.18
CA GLN A 255 -7.02 -1.11 -22.33
C GLN A 255 -6.50 -2.55 -22.28
N VAL A 256 -6.19 -3.07 -21.10
CA VAL A 256 -5.64 -4.43 -20.93
C VAL A 256 -6.72 -5.49 -20.67
N LEU A 257 -7.96 -5.09 -20.37
CA LEU A 257 -9.08 -5.98 -20.10
C LEU A 257 -9.31 -7.05 -21.19
N PRO A 258 -9.21 -6.75 -22.50
CA PRO A 258 -9.35 -7.78 -23.53
C PRO A 258 -8.32 -8.92 -23.41
N ASN A 259 -7.10 -8.62 -22.95
CA ASN A 259 -6.05 -9.61 -22.71
C ASN A 259 -6.36 -10.39 -21.42
N LEU A 260 -6.65 -9.70 -20.31
CA LEU A 260 -7.02 -10.33 -19.04
C LEU A 260 -8.17 -11.33 -19.19
N GLN A 261 -9.17 -11.01 -20.00
CA GLN A 261 -10.32 -11.89 -20.30
C GLN A 261 -9.97 -13.13 -21.13
N LYS A 262 -8.78 -13.19 -21.75
CA LYS A 262 -8.25 -14.43 -22.35
C LYS A 262 -7.74 -15.39 -21.29
N HIS A 263 -7.18 -14.87 -20.20
CA HIS A 263 -6.48 -15.64 -19.18
C HIS A 263 -7.39 -16.11 -18.04
N ALA A 264 -8.39 -15.30 -17.66
CA ALA A 264 -9.37 -15.71 -16.67
C ALA A 264 -10.75 -15.10 -16.90
N GLN A 265 -11.78 -15.84 -16.47
CA GLN A 265 -13.16 -15.36 -16.49
C GLN A 265 -13.47 -14.52 -15.25
N GLY A 266 -14.48 -13.65 -15.38
CA GLY A 266 -15.06 -12.94 -14.23
C GLY A 266 -14.36 -11.63 -13.86
N TYR A 267 -13.48 -11.10 -14.71
CA TYR A 267 -13.01 -9.72 -14.60
C TYR A 267 -14.17 -8.72 -14.78
N PRO A 268 -14.29 -7.70 -13.90
CA PRO A 268 -15.31 -6.66 -14.05
C PRO A 268 -15.08 -5.80 -15.29
N THR A 269 -16.14 -5.26 -15.85
CA THR A 269 -16.00 -4.30 -16.96
C THR A 269 -15.48 -2.96 -16.44
N LEU A 270 -14.82 -2.19 -17.30
CA LEU A 270 -14.44 -0.80 -16.97
C LEU A 270 -15.65 0.03 -16.52
N ALA A 271 -16.78 -0.09 -17.22
CA ALA A 271 -18.01 0.63 -16.88
C ALA A 271 -18.52 0.25 -15.48
N HIS A 272 -18.44 -1.03 -15.10
CA HIS A 272 -18.77 -1.47 -13.75
C HIS A 272 -17.85 -0.81 -12.71
N LEU A 273 -16.53 -0.89 -12.91
CA LEU A 273 -15.55 -0.28 -12.00
C LEU A 273 -15.76 1.23 -11.82
N GLN A 274 -16.02 1.95 -12.91
CA GLN A 274 -16.35 3.37 -12.87
C GLN A 274 -17.67 3.63 -12.11
N SER A 275 -18.68 2.76 -12.29
CA SER A 275 -19.98 2.91 -11.62
C SER A 275 -19.91 2.73 -10.11
N ILE A 276 -18.99 1.89 -9.61
CA ILE A 276 -18.76 1.65 -8.18
C ILE A 276 -17.66 2.52 -7.58
N SER A 277 -17.01 3.36 -8.40
CA SER A 277 -16.02 4.32 -7.94
C SER A 277 -16.73 5.56 -7.38
N LYS A 278 -16.57 5.85 -6.09
CA LYS A 278 -17.30 6.91 -5.39
C LYS A 278 -16.37 7.79 -4.55
N LEU A 279 -16.78 9.04 -4.36
CA LEU A 279 -16.23 9.89 -3.31
C LEU A 279 -16.92 9.54 -1.99
N GLY A 280 -16.12 9.25 -0.97
CA GLY A 280 -16.54 9.06 0.41
C GLY A 280 -16.56 10.39 1.19
N GLN A 281 -16.24 10.32 2.47
CA GLN A 281 -16.06 11.52 3.30
C GLN A 281 -14.91 12.38 2.76
N ARG A 282 -15.05 13.69 2.91
CA ARG A 282 -14.14 14.69 2.35
C ARG A 282 -13.28 15.35 3.42
N GLY A 283 -13.69 15.28 4.68
CA GLY A 283 -12.94 15.72 5.84
C GLY A 283 -12.53 14.55 6.72
N TYR A 284 -11.64 14.83 7.66
CA TYR A 284 -10.99 13.82 8.50
C TYR A 284 -11.87 13.24 9.62
N GLY A 285 -11.77 11.92 9.78
CA GLY A 285 -12.22 11.18 10.97
C GLY A 285 -13.70 11.36 11.29
N MET A 286 -14.04 11.24 12.58
CA MET A 286 -15.39 11.45 13.09
C MET A 286 -15.84 12.91 12.98
N GLY A 287 -14.90 13.84 12.77
CA GLY A 287 -15.18 15.23 12.45
C GLY A 287 -16.02 15.42 11.18
N ASP A 288 -15.96 14.48 10.23
CA ASP A 288 -16.78 14.47 9.01
C ASP A 288 -17.88 13.40 9.04
N VAL A 289 -18.28 12.92 10.21
CA VAL A 289 -19.42 12.00 10.40
C VAL A 289 -20.59 12.73 11.09
N GLY A 290 -21.82 12.41 10.70
CA GLY A 290 -23.04 12.95 11.34
C GLY A 290 -24.16 13.35 10.38
N ALA A 291 -25.12 14.11 10.91
CA ALA A 291 -26.27 14.59 10.15
C ALA A 291 -25.85 15.49 9.00
N GLY A 292 -26.39 15.24 7.80
CA GLY A 292 -26.09 16.03 6.60
C GLY A 292 -24.72 15.76 5.98
N LYS A 293 -24.00 14.72 6.42
CA LYS A 293 -22.66 14.36 5.92
C LYS A 293 -22.64 13.05 5.13
N ASP A 294 -23.78 12.62 4.61
CA ASP A 294 -23.83 11.46 3.71
C ASP A 294 -22.98 11.73 2.46
N SER A 295 -22.26 10.71 2.01
CA SER A 295 -21.47 10.76 0.78
C SER A 295 -21.93 9.68 -0.19
N PRO A 296 -21.65 9.82 -1.51
CA PRO A 296 -21.88 8.75 -2.46
C PRO A 296 -21.24 7.41 -2.05
N GLY A 297 -20.08 7.45 -1.39
CA GLY A 297 -19.42 6.27 -0.82
C GLY A 297 -20.19 5.65 0.35
N SER A 298 -20.67 6.45 1.31
CA SER A 298 -21.44 5.92 2.46
C SER A 298 -22.76 5.29 2.00
N GLU A 299 -23.43 5.90 1.02
CA GLU A 299 -24.66 5.33 0.44
C GLU A 299 -24.40 4.04 -0.33
N LEU A 300 -23.29 3.95 -1.07
CA LEU A 300 -22.88 2.72 -1.75
C LEU A 300 -22.66 1.59 -0.74
N ILE A 301 -21.99 1.85 0.38
CA ILE A 301 -21.77 0.86 1.44
C ILE A 301 -23.12 0.37 2.01
N ILE A 302 -24.04 1.29 2.31
CA ILE A 302 -25.38 0.92 2.82
C ILE A 302 -26.09 0.01 1.80
N ALA A 303 -26.12 0.42 0.53
CA ALA A 303 -26.78 -0.34 -0.53
C ALA A 303 -26.15 -1.72 -0.74
N ALA A 304 -24.83 -1.82 -0.69
CA ALA A 304 -24.11 -3.08 -0.79
C ALA A 304 -24.49 -4.00 0.37
N VAL A 305 -24.41 -3.54 1.62
CA VAL A 305 -24.74 -4.36 2.78
C VAL A 305 -26.21 -4.78 2.76
N ASP A 306 -27.13 -3.91 2.35
CA ASP A 306 -28.57 -4.20 2.29
C ASP A 306 -29.00 -5.16 1.18
N ARG A 307 -28.14 -5.40 0.18
CA ARG A 307 -28.43 -6.35 -0.90
C ARG A 307 -28.85 -7.70 -0.31
N ASN A 308 -29.85 -8.34 -0.91
CA ASN A 308 -30.29 -9.69 -0.55
C ASN A 308 -29.27 -10.74 -1.04
N ASP A 309 -28.09 -10.70 -0.44
CA ASP A 309 -26.95 -11.58 -0.66
C ASP A 309 -26.46 -12.01 0.73
N ALA A 310 -26.45 -13.32 0.97
CA ALA A 310 -26.10 -13.88 2.27
C ALA A 310 -24.60 -13.73 2.59
N ARG A 311 -23.76 -13.47 1.58
CA ARG A 311 -22.33 -13.29 1.78
C ARG A 311 -22.08 -11.95 2.48
N PRO A 312 -21.15 -11.92 3.45
CA PRO A 312 -20.78 -10.67 4.07
C PRO A 312 -20.03 -9.76 3.10
N VAL A 313 -20.01 -8.46 3.42
CA VAL A 313 -19.22 -7.45 2.71
C VAL A 313 -17.98 -7.13 3.54
N TRP A 314 -16.81 -7.28 2.91
CA TRP A 314 -15.54 -6.81 3.44
C TRP A 314 -15.34 -5.35 3.06
N VAL A 315 -15.04 -4.51 4.04
CA VAL A 315 -14.66 -3.12 3.82
C VAL A 315 -13.22 -2.95 4.28
N ASN A 316 -12.34 -2.68 3.32
CA ASN A 316 -10.91 -2.53 3.52
C ASN A 316 -10.59 -1.04 3.65
N PHE A 317 -9.92 -0.65 4.73
CA PHE A 317 -9.44 0.72 4.92
C PHE A 317 -7.96 0.78 4.58
N TRP A 318 -7.67 1.36 3.42
CA TRP A 318 -6.32 1.74 2.99
C TRP A 318 -5.97 3.12 3.57
N GLY A 319 -7.00 3.94 3.83
CA GLY A 319 -6.92 5.17 4.61
C GLY A 319 -7.71 5.10 5.93
N GLY A 320 -8.51 6.13 6.20
CA GLY A 320 -9.42 6.20 7.35
C GLY A 320 -10.74 5.44 7.15
N GLY A 321 -11.39 5.07 8.24
CA GLY A 321 -12.66 4.34 8.26
C GLY A 321 -13.92 5.22 8.26
N ASN A 322 -13.80 6.54 8.22
CA ASN A 322 -14.92 7.45 8.44
C ASN A 322 -16.08 7.35 7.42
N THR A 323 -15.85 6.87 6.20
CA THR A 323 -16.96 6.63 5.25
C THR A 323 -17.85 5.46 5.66
N LEU A 324 -17.27 4.36 6.18
CA LEU A 324 -18.06 3.30 6.80
C LEU A 324 -18.72 3.81 8.10
N ALA A 325 -18.01 4.63 8.88
CA ALA A 325 -18.57 5.19 10.10
C ALA A 325 -19.79 6.08 9.80
N GLN A 326 -19.79 6.87 8.72
CA GLN A 326 -20.97 7.60 8.25
C GLN A 326 -22.13 6.67 7.88
N ALA A 327 -21.85 5.59 7.14
CA ALA A 327 -22.87 4.60 6.79
C ALA A 327 -23.52 3.98 8.05
N LEU A 328 -22.68 3.55 9.01
CA LEU A 328 -23.14 2.99 10.28
C LEU A 328 -23.86 4.02 11.15
N TRP A 329 -23.40 5.27 11.18
CA TRP A 329 -24.06 6.36 11.88
C TRP A 329 -25.46 6.57 11.32
N LYS A 330 -25.62 6.66 10.00
CA LYS A 330 -26.92 6.81 9.36
C LYS A 330 -27.85 5.63 9.65
N VAL A 331 -27.37 4.40 9.49
CA VAL A 331 -28.14 3.18 9.79
C VAL A 331 -28.61 3.16 11.24
N LYS A 332 -27.71 3.46 12.20
CA LYS A 332 -28.04 3.53 13.63
C LYS A 332 -29.07 4.60 13.96
N ASN A 333 -29.08 5.73 13.24
CA ASN A 333 -29.99 6.86 13.52
C ASN A 333 -31.31 6.79 12.74
N THR A 334 -31.44 5.89 11.75
CA THR A 334 -32.63 5.81 10.87
C THR A 334 -33.37 4.48 10.94
N ARG A 335 -32.79 3.43 11.54
CA ARG A 335 -33.36 2.08 11.60
C ARG A 335 -33.59 1.61 13.03
N GLY A 336 -34.44 0.59 13.19
CA GLY A 336 -34.62 -0.10 14.47
C GLY A 336 -33.43 -1.00 14.83
N GLN A 337 -33.21 -1.25 16.12
CA GLN A 337 -32.03 -1.97 16.62
C GLN A 337 -31.80 -3.33 15.93
N ALA A 338 -32.84 -4.14 15.72
CA ALA A 338 -32.71 -5.43 15.04
C ALA A 338 -32.19 -5.31 13.60
N GLN A 339 -32.57 -4.24 12.90
CA GLN A 339 -32.07 -3.96 11.54
C GLN A 339 -30.62 -3.46 11.57
N VAL A 340 -30.24 -2.71 12.61
CA VAL A 340 -28.85 -2.30 12.85
C VAL A 340 -27.99 -3.54 13.12
N ASP A 341 -28.44 -4.44 14.00
CA ASP A 341 -27.72 -5.67 14.33
C ASP A 341 -27.55 -6.56 13.09
N GLN A 342 -28.60 -6.70 12.27
CA GLN A 342 -28.54 -7.43 11.00
C GLN A 342 -27.60 -6.77 9.98
N PHE A 343 -27.54 -5.43 9.95
CA PHE A 343 -26.62 -4.70 9.08
C PHE A 343 -25.17 -4.95 9.50
N VAL A 344 -24.88 -4.79 10.80
CA VAL A 344 -23.55 -5.03 11.39
C VAL A 344 -23.11 -6.48 11.22
N SER A 345 -24.02 -7.45 11.36
CA SER A 345 -23.69 -8.88 11.22
C SER A 345 -23.26 -9.28 9.81
N LYS A 346 -23.53 -8.45 8.80
CA LYS A 346 -23.11 -8.66 7.40
C LYS A 346 -21.80 -7.95 7.05
N LEU A 347 -21.24 -7.14 7.95
CA LEU A 347 -19.99 -6.43 7.72
C LEU A 347 -18.80 -7.21 8.28
N ARG A 348 -17.65 -7.07 7.60
CA ARG A 348 -16.32 -7.34 8.13
C ARG A 348 -15.41 -6.18 7.74
N VAL A 349 -14.51 -5.79 8.63
CA VAL A 349 -13.55 -4.70 8.39
C VAL A 349 -12.13 -5.22 8.47
N TYR A 350 -11.32 -4.83 7.48
CA TYR A 350 -9.87 -4.92 7.53
C TYR A 350 -9.30 -3.49 7.51
N ASP A 351 -8.80 -3.04 8.65
CA ASP A 351 -8.23 -1.70 8.82
C ASP A 351 -6.70 -1.76 8.77
N VAL A 352 -6.11 -1.10 7.78
CA VAL A 352 -4.66 -1.01 7.62
C VAL A 352 -4.13 0.10 8.53
N LEU A 353 -3.39 -0.31 9.56
CA LEU A 353 -2.65 0.52 10.51
C LEU A 353 -3.49 1.42 11.43
N GLY A 354 -4.78 1.65 11.14
CA GLY A 354 -5.65 2.56 11.87
C GLY A 354 -5.30 4.01 11.58
N GLN A 355 -5.96 4.63 10.60
CA GLN A 355 -5.57 5.96 10.13
C GLN A 355 -6.59 7.07 10.42
N ASP A 356 -7.68 6.75 11.11
CA ASP A 356 -8.54 7.72 11.79
C ASP A 356 -9.14 7.11 13.07
N GLU A 357 -9.70 7.96 13.92
CA GLU A 357 -10.35 7.54 15.17
C GLU A 357 -11.72 6.88 14.94
N ALA A 358 -12.22 6.84 13.70
CA ALA A 358 -13.52 6.28 13.37
C ALA A 358 -13.56 4.77 13.60
N GLY A 359 -12.44 4.07 13.41
CA GLY A 359 -12.30 2.65 13.79
C GLY A 359 -12.58 2.37 15.28
N ALA A 360 -12.04 3.22 16.15
CA ALA A 360 -12.27 3.11 17.60
C ALA A 360 -13.73 3.42 17.96
N TRP A 361 -14.32 4.45 17.35
CA TRP A 361 -15.76 4.75 17.49
C TRP A 361 -16.64 3.57 17.04
N MET A 362 -16.34 2.97 15.87
CA MET A 362 -17.11 1.86 15.31
C MET A 362 -17.11 0.65 16.25
N THR A 363 -15.92 0.23 16.70
CA THR A 363 -15.80 -0.97 17.55
C THR A 363 -16.27 -0.76 18.99
N LYS A 364 -16.25 0.49 19.47
CA LYS A 364 -16.91 0.87 20.73
C LYS A 364 -18.43 0.81 20.61
N THR A 365 -18.97 1.33 19.51
CA THR A 365 -20.42 1.48 19.30
C THR A 365 -21.07 0.16 18.87
N PHE A 366 -20.36 -0.66 18.10
CA PHE A 366 -20.82 -1.92 17.53
C PHE A 366 -19.84 -3.05 17.90
N PRO A 367 -19.85 -3.53 19.17
CA PRO A 367 -18.86 -4.50 19.66
C PRO A 367 -18.88 -5.84 18.91
N ASN A 368 -20.03 -6.18 18.30
CA ASN A 368 -20.22 -7.38 17.48
C ASN A 368 -19.69 -7.24 16.04
N LEU A 369 -19.23 -6.05 15.63
CA LEU A 369 -18.57 -5.88 14.33
C LEU A 369 -17.28 -6.70 14.31
N PHE A 370 -17.12 -7.52 13.27
CA PHE A 370 -15.86 -8.18 12.98
C PHE A 370 -14.89 -7.14 12.44
N TYR A 371 -13.84 -6.86 13.20
CA TYR A 371 -12.92 -5.76 12.92
C TYR A 371 -11.49 -6.19 13.19
N ILE A 372 -10.70 -6.22 12.13
CA ILE A 372 -9.26 -6.40 12.14
C ILE A 372 -8.59 -5.04 12.06
N ARG A 373 -7.55 -4.82 12.86
CA ARG A 373 -6.57 -3.76 12.63
C ARG A 373 -5.19 -4.39 12.45
N ALA A 374 -4.74 -4.44 11.20
CA ALA A 374 -3.43 -4.95 10.83
C ALA A 374 -2.35 -3.89 11.09
N LYS A 375 -1.24 -4.28 11.69
CA LYS A 375 -0.12 -3.40 12.05
C LYS A 375 1.16 -3.81 11.34
N ASN A 376 2.06 -4.49 12.04
CA ASN A 376 3.39 -4.84 11.56
C ASN A 376 3.36 -5.84 10.40
N LEU A 377 2.30 -6.63 10.28
CA LEU A 377 2.17 -7.65 9.24
C LEU A 377 2.05 -7.09 7.82
N VAL A 378 1.78 -5.79 7.68
CA VAL A 378 1.59 -5.16 6.38
C VAL A 378 2.92 -4.80 5.69
N TYR A 379 4.03 -4.96 6.41
CA TYR A 379 5.38 -4.76 5.92
C TYR A 379 6.18 -6.07 5.92
N ASN A 380 7.33 -6.07 5.22
CA ASN A 380 8.30 -7.16 5.11
C ASN A 380 7.90 -8.34 4.20
N TRP A 381 6.84 -8.21 3.41
CA TRP A 381 6.47 -9.18 2.37
C TRP A 381 6.73 -8.67 0.94
N GLN A 382 6.95 -7.36 0.82
CA GLN A 382 7.08 -6.63 -0.42
C GLN A 382 8.28 -7.09 -1.27
N PRO A 383 8.15 -7.06 -2.61
CA PRO A 383 9.28 -7.25 -3.51
C PRO A 383 10.27 -6.08 -3.47
N SER A 384 11.43 -6.25 -4.11
CA SER A 384 12.40 -5.17 -4.31
C SER A 384 11.98 -4.23 -5.45
N ASP A 385 12.55 -3.02 -5.48
CA ASP A 385 12.31 -2.06 -6.59
C ASP A 385 12.64 -2.68 -7.95
N SER A 386 13.78 -3.35 -8.06
CA SER A 386 14.18 -4.01 -9.31
C SER A 386 13.22 -5.14 -9.71
N TRP A 387 12.61 -5.83 -8.74
CA TRP A 387 11.58 -6.81 -9.07
C TRP A 387 10.32 -6.12 -9.59
N VAL A 388 9.88 -5.02 -8.96
CA VAL A 388 8.70 -4.26 -9.39
C VAL A 388 8.89 -3.66 -10.78
N ASP A 389 10.04 -3.03 -11.03
CA ASP A 389 10.39 -2.49 -12.35
C ASP A 389 10.30 -3.58 -13.43
N ASN A 390 10.95 -4.72 -13.18
CA ASN A 390 11.03 -5.80 -14.16
C ASN A 390 9.74 -6.58 -14.35
N ASN A 391 8.89 -6.74 -13.33
CA ASN A 391 7.72 -7.63 -13.38
C ASN A 391 6.37 -6.91 -13.36
N VAL A 392 6.36 -5.59 -13.14
CA VAL A 392 5.13 -4.81 -12.99
C VAL A 392 5.17 -3.55 -13.82
N GLN A 393 6.09 -2.62 -13.54
CA GLN A 393 6.05 -1.28 -14.16
C GLN A 393 6.27 -1.33 -15.67
N ASN A 394 7.14 -2.23 -16.13
CA ASN A 394 7.41 -2.43 -17.55
C ASN A 394 6.37 -3.32 -18.29
N HIS A 395 5.18 -3.55 -17.72
CA HIS A 395 4.13 -4.40 -18.30
C HIS A 395 2.94 -3.58 -18.84
N GLY A 396 3.17 -2.93 -19.98
CA GLY A 396 2.13 -2.30 -20.77
C GLY A 396 1.44 -1.11 -20.09
N PRO A 397 0.24 -0.72 -20.57
CA PRO A 397 -0.44 0.50 -20.10
C PRO A 397 -0.77 0.50 -18.61
N LEU A 398 -1.11 -0.66 -18.04
CA LEU A 398 -1.45 -0.76 -16.61
C LEU A 398 -0.20 -0.75 -15.73
N GLY A 399 0.88 -1.42 -16.14
CA GLY A 399 2.19 -1.34 -15.49
C GLY A 399 2.71 0.10 -15.41
N ALA A 400 2.55 0.88 -16.47
CA ALA A 400 2.93 2.30 -16.50
C ALA A 400 2.13 3.20 -15.53
N GLN A 401 1.04 2.69 -14.92
CA GLN A 401 0.30 3.38 -13.87
C GLN A 401 0.69 2.95 -12.45
N TYR A 402 1.60 2.00 -12.30
CA TYR A 402 2.18 1.57 -11.03
C TYR A 402 3.37 2.50 -10.68
N PRO A 403 3.24 3.40 -9.70
CA PRO A 403 4.30 4.36 -9.37
C PRO A 403 5.49 3.69 -8.67
N ASP A 404 6.59 4.42 -8.54
CA ASP A 404 7.67 4.05 -7.61
C ASP A 404 7.22 4.28 -6.17
N ARG A 405 7.67 3.42 -5.24
CA ARG A 405 7.43 3.62 -3.81
C ARG A 405 8.08 4.91 -3.30
N ILE A 406 7.45 5.53 -2.30
CA ILE A 406 8.08 6.55 -1.46
C ILE A 406 8.56 5.94 -0.14
N TRP A 407 7.71 5.12 0.50
CA TRP A 407 8.02 4.50 1.79
C TRP A 407 8.11 2.97 1.71
N ALA A 408 7.00 2.32 1.39
CA ALA A 408 6.90 0.88 1.21
C ALA A 408 6.04 0.61 -0.03
N PHE A 409 6.25 -0.53 -0.68
CA PHE A 409 5.28 -0.96 -1.69
C PHE A 409 4.00 -1.44 -1.00
N GLU A 410 2.85 -1.07 -1.56
CA GLU A 410 1.57 -1.71 -1.34
C GLU A 410 1.24 -2.00 0.15
N GLY A 411 1.41 -1.02 1.05
CA GLY A 411 1.12 -1.19 2.48
C GLY A 411 -0.31 -1.71 2.72
N ASP A 412 -1.24 -1.41 1.82
CA ASP A 412 -2.64 -1.76 1.96
C ASP A 412 -3.05 -3.09 1.32
N SER A 413 -2.23 -3.62 0.41
CA SER A 413 -2.55 -4.87 -0.30
C SER A 413 -2.88 -6.07 0.59
N PRO A 414 -2.26 -6.26 1.78
CA PRO A 414 -2.67 -7.32 2.71
C PRO A 414 -4.18 -7.32 3.00
N SER A 415 -4.84 -6.15 2.96
CA SER A 415 -6.28 -6.04 3.20
C SER A 415 -7.11 -6.85 2.21
N PHE A 416 -6.80 -6.83 0.90
CA PHE A 416 -7.54 -7.63 -0.08
C PHE A 416 -6.92 -9.00 -0.35
N LEU A 417 -5.60 -9.15 -0.17
CA LEU A 417 -4.93 -10.45 -0.19
C LEU A 417 -5.50 -11.39 0.89
N TYR A 418 -5.98 -10.83 2.02
CA TYR A 418 -6.68 -11.58 3.05
C TYR A 418 -7.96 -12.27 2.55
N GLN A 419 -8.69 -11.64 1.61
CA GLN A 419 -9.93 -12.19 1.08
C GLN A 419 -9.76 -13.01 -0.19
N LEU A 420 -8.57 -13.11 -0.81
CA LEU A 420 -8.43 -13.86 -2.04
C LEU A 420 -8.74 -15.36 -1.82
N PRO A 421 -9.69 -15.96 -2.56
CA PRO A 421 -10.10 -17.35 -2.39
C PRO A 421 -9.10 -18.30 -3.08
N ASN A 422 -7.86 -18.35 -2.58
CA ASN A 422 -6.78 -19.21 -3.08
C ASN A 422 -6.74 -20.60 -2.41
N GLY A 423 -7.72 -20.90 -1.55
CA GLY A 423 -7.86 -22.16 -0.81
C GLY A 423 -7.02 -22.27 0.45
N LEU A 424 -6.28 -21.22 0.82
CA LEU A 424 -5.39 -21.21 1.98
C LEU A 424 -6.12 -20.88 3.28
N THR A 425 -7.14 -20.02 3.26
CA THR A 425 -7.81 -19.51 4.47
C THR A 425 -9.32 -19.33 4.26
N ASP A 426 -10.05 -19.21 5.37
CA ASP A 426 -11.40 -18.64 5.39
C ASP A 426 -11.27 -17.28 6.10
N PRO A 427 -11.54 -16.15 5.41
CA PRO A 427 -11.36 -14.83 5.99
C PRO A 427 -12.34 -14.54 7.15
N GLN A 428 -13.36 -15.37 7.38
CA GLN A 428 -14.19 -15.25 8.59
C GLN A 428 -13.46 -15.69 9.87
N HIS A 429 -12.30 -16.34 9.73
CA HIS A 429 -11.43 -16.74 10.83
C HIS A 429 -10.15 -15.89 10.84
N ALA A 430 -10.13 -14.86 11.69
CA ALA A 430 -8.99 -13.94 11.82
C ALA A 430 -7.69 -14.68 12.19
N ASP A 431 -7.80 -15.74 12.99
CA ASP A 431 -6.71 -16.52 13.55
C ASP A 431 -6.11 -17.55 12.58
N TRP A 432 -6.73 -17.78 11.43
CA TRP A 432 -6.38 -18.87 10.54
C TRP A 432 -5.17 -18.60 9.65
N GLY A 433 -4.83 -17.36 9.37
CA GLY A 433 -3.65 -17.00 8.59
C GLY A 433 -3.77 -17.25 7.09
N GLY A 434 -3.26 -16.33 6.30
CA GLY A 434 -3.22 -16.42 4.84
C GLY A 434 -2.35 -15.32 4.25
N TRP A 435 -2.56 -14.98 2.97
CA TRP A 435 -1.78 -13.96 2.27
C TRP A 435 -1.95 -12.55 2.84
N GLY A 436 -3.04 -12.27 3.56
CA GLY A 436 -3.23 -11.02 4.31
C GLY A 436 -2.84 -11.10 5.78
N GLY A 437 -2.01 -12.08 6.16
CA GLY A 437 -1.53 -12.26 7.53
C GLY A 437 -2.46 -13.08 8.43
N ARG A 438 -2.11 -13.12 9.72
CA ARG A 438 -2.79 -13.85 10.80
C ARG A 438 -2.99 -12.93 11.99
N PHE A 439 -4.13 -13.08 12.68
CA PHE A 439 -4.51 -12.23 13.79
C PHE A 439 -4.67 -13.03 15.09
N ASP A 440 -4.56 -12.36 16.23
CA ASP A 440 -4.82 -12.99 17.52
C ASP A 440 -6.29 -13.49 17.57
N PRO A 441 -6.56 -14.72 18.04
CA PRO A 441 -7.94 -15.23 18.14
C PRO A 441 -8.80 -14.45 19.14
N VAL A 442 -8.18 -13.63 20.01
CA VAL A 442 -8.84 -12.81 21.01
C VAL A 442 -8.62 -11.34 20.70
N LYS A 443 -9.72 -10.59 20.56
CA LYS A 443 -9.66 -9.14 20.38
C LYS A 443 -8.89 -8.48 21.54
N LYS A 444 -7.99 -7.56 21.22
CA LYS A 444 -7.22 -6.79 22.20
C LYS A 444 -7.84 -5.43 22.44
N ALA A 445 -7.74 -4.94 23.67
CA ALA A 445 -8.18 -3.60 24.01
C ALA A 445 -7.20 -2.55 23.47
N GLY A 446 -7.72 -1.41 23.00
CA GLY A 446 -6.92 -0.21 22.73
C GLY A 446 -5.85 -0.38 21.65
N VAL A 447 -6.11 -1.19 20.61
CA VAL A 447 -5.20 -1.37 19.47
C VAL A 447 -5.10 -0.04 18.71
N ARG A 448 -4.05 0.74 18.99
CA ARG A 448 -3.91 2.13 18.50
C ARG A 448 -3.60 2.23 17.01
N GLY A 449 -4.06 3.31 16.41
CA GLY A 449 -3.73 3.69 15.03
C GLY A 449 -2.33 4.29 14.86
N MET A 450 -2.08 4.93 13.71
CA MET A 450 -0.84 5.62 13.33
C MET A 450 -0.72 7.01 13.97
N THR A 451 -0.04 7.09 15.11
CA THR A 451 0.13 8.34 15.85
C THR A 451 1.14 9.30 15.23
N GLU A 452 1.94 8.85 14.27
CA GLU A 452 3.06 9.57 13.64
C GLU A 452 2.60 10.83 12.90
N SER A 453 1.35 10.85 12.43
CA SER A 453 0.70 12.01 11.81
C SER A 453 0.37 13.14 12.81
N GLY A 454 0.34 12.84 14.11
CA GLY A 454 -0.13 13.73 15.16
C GLY A 454 -1.65 13.99 15.16
N ARG A 455 -2.44 13.32 14.29
CA ARG A 455 -3.89 13.59 14.15
C ARG A 455 -4.81 12.66 14.94
N LEU A 456 -4.30 11.53 15.42
CA LEU A 456 -5.06 10.52 16.17
C LEU A 456 -5.18 10.78 17.69
N GLY A 457 -5.02 12.02 18.14
CA GLY A 457 -5.09 12.37 19.56
C GLY A 457 -6.44 12.08 20.23
N ALA A 458 -7.51 11.94 19.45
CA ALA A 458 -8.87 11.66 19.95
C ALA A 458 -9.16 10.16 20.15
N GLU A 459 -8.36 9.26 19.58
CA GLU A 459 -8.63 7.82 19.62
C GLU A 459 -8.77 7.25 21.05
N PRO A 460 -7.92 7.62 22.03
CA PRO A 460 -8.04 7.15 23.41
C PRO A 460 -9.37 7.51 24.10
N SER A 461 -10.11 8.51 23.61
CA SER A 461 -11.41 8.89 24.19
C SER A 461 -12.49 7.80 24.04
N TYR A 462 -12.27 6.81 23.18
CA TYR A 462 -13.19 5.69 22.95
C TYR A 462 -12.91 4.46 23.84
N ASP A 463 -11.92 4.52 24.72
CA ASP A 463 -11.56 3.38 25.55
C ASP A 463 -12.69 2.92 26.50
N PRO A 464 -12.73 1.62 26.85
CA PRO A 464 -12.09 0.53 26.10
C PRO A 464 -12.86 0.22 24.81
N TYR A 465 -12.13 -0.06 23.72
CA TYR A 465 -12.63 -0.69 22.48
C TYR A 465 -11.74 -1.88 22.12
N TYR A 466 -12.26 -2.82 21.31
CA TYR A 466 -11.61 -4.11 21.06
C TYR A 466 -11.57 -4.45 19.57
N MET A 467 -10.40 -4.87 19.10
CA MET A 467 -10.12 -5.25 17.70
C MET A 467 -9.27 -6.51 17.64
N TYR A 468 -9.38 -7.29 16.56
CA TYR A 468 -8.37 -8.29 16.25
C TYR A 468 -7.09 -7.56 15.84
N SER A 469 -5.98 -7.85 16.52
CA SER A 469 -4.65 -7.33 16.21
C SER A 469 -3.79 -8.43 15.60
N ASP A 470 -2.65 -8.06 15.02
CA ASP A 470 -1.64 -9.00 14.54
C ASP A 470 -1.39 -10.14 15.54
N ALA A 471 -1.27 -11.35 15.01
CA ALA A 471 -0.79 -12.48 15.77
C ALA A 471 0.70 -12.28 16.18
N PRO A 472 1.21 -13.04 17.16
CA PRO A 472 2.57 -12.86 17.66
C PRO A 472 3.69 -12.94 16.61
N GLU A 473 3.48 -13.62 15.46
CA GLU A 473 4.50 -13.66 14.40
C GLU A 473 4.63 -12.34 13.63
N GLY A 474 3.67 -11.41 13.76
CA GLY A 474 3.69 -10.11 13.09
C GLY A 474 3.93 -10.23 11.57
N GLY A 475 4.97 -9.53 11.08
CA GLY A 475 5.44 -9.56 9.68
C GLY A 475 5.56 -10.94 9.06
N SER A 476 6.00 -11.93 9.84
CA SER A 476 6.22 -13.30 9.36
C SER A 476 4.93 -14.02 8.98
N SER A 477 3.78 -13.58 9.48
CA SER A 477 2.48 -14.16 9.12
C SER A 477 2.10 -13.91 7.65
N THR A 478 2.60 -12.81 7.06
CA THR A 478 2.44 -12.45 5.65
C THR A 478 3.66 -12.87 4.82
N SER A 479 4.87 -12.53 5.28
CA SER A 479 6.10 -12.65 4.47
C SER A 479 6.46 -14.08 4.10
N ARG A 480 6.00 -15.07 4.87
CA ARG A 480 6.14 -16.50 4.54
C ARG A 480 5.47 -16.89 3.22
N TRP A 481 4.52 -16.08 2.74
CA TRP A 481 3.80 -16.29 1.48
C TRP A 481 4.30 -15.40 0.33
N SER A 482 5.30 -14.54 0.59
CA SER A 482 5.75 -13.49 -0.34
C SER A 482 6.10 -14.01 -1.73
N THR A 483 6.78 -15.15 -1.86
CA THR A 483 7.08 -15.74 -3.17
C THR A 483 5.83 -16.04 -3.98
N ALA A 484 4.80 -16.64 -3.37
CA ALA A 484 3.55 -16.95 -4.06
C ALA A 484 2.76 -15.67 -4.40
N ILE A 485 2.70 -14.72 -3.47
CA ILE A 485 2.05 -13.41 -3.67
C ILE A 485 2.70 -12.64 -4.84
N ASN A 486 4.03 -12.62 -4.91
CA ASN A 486 4.76 -11.89 -5.93
C ASN A 486 4.69 -12.60 -7.29
N ASN A 487 4.82 -13.92 -7.33
CA ASN A 487 4.68 -14.68 -8.57
C ASN A 487 3.26 -14.59 -9.15
N ASP A 488 2.22 -14.62 -8.30
CA ASP A 488 0.84 -14.40 -8.74
C ASP A 488 0.69 -13.04 -9.44
N PHE A 489 1.27 -11.98 -8.87
CA PHE A 489 1.20 -10.66 -9.48
C PHE A 489 2.00 -10.54 -10.77
N ALA A 490 3.22 -11.08 -10.82
CA ALA A 490 4.01 -11.11 -12.05
C ALA A 490 3.28 -11.82 -13.18
N ALA A 491 2.72 -13.02 -12.94
CA ALA A 491 1.94 -13.73 -13.96
C ALA A 491 0.70 -12.95 -14.38
N ARG A 492 0.00 -12.30 -13.44
CA ARG A 492 -1.15 -11.45 -13.77
C ARG A 492 -0.77 -10.20 -14.55
N MET A 493 0.42 -9.66 -14.34
CA MET A 493 0.96 -8.58 -15.18
C MET A 493 1.33 -9.11 -16.57
N ASP A 494 1.85 -10.33 -16.71
CA ASP A 494 2.01 -11.00 -18.01
C ASP A 494 0.66 -11.11 -18.74
N TRP A 495 -0.43 -11.43 -18.04
CA TRP A 495 -1.77 -11.51 -18.63
C TRP A 495 -2.25 -10.17 -19.21
N THR A 496 -1.72 -9.04 -18.73
CA THR A 496 -2.11 -7.71 -19.25
C THR A 496 -1.52 -7.43 -20.64
N VAL A 497 -0.39 -8.05 -20.98
CA VAL A 497 0.34 -7.82 -22.24
C VAL A 497 0.23 -8.98 -23.23
N ASN A 498 -0.20 -10.16 -22.76
CA ASN A 498 -0.36 -11.35 -23.60
C ASN A 498 -1.80 -11.47 -24.14
N GLY A 499 -1.96 -11.41 -25.46
CA GLY A 499 -3.27 -11.56 -26.13
C GLY A 499 -3.73 -13.01 -26.33
N SER A 500 -2.97 -13.99 -25.83
CA SER A 500 -3.24 -15.43 -25.97
C SER A 500 -3.03 -16.12 -24.63
N TYR A 501 -3.94 -17.04 -24.28
CA TYR A 501 -3.85 -17.86 -23.08
C TYR A 501 -2.46 -18.51 -22.96
N SER A 502 -1.98 -19.17 -24.02
CA SER A 502 -0.68 -19.87 -24.04
C SER A 502 0.55 -18.97 -23.89
N GLY A 503 0.39 -17.64 -23.86
CA GLY A 503 1.49 -16.68 -23.73
C GLY A 503 1.92 -16.41 -22.29
N ALA A 504 1.19 -16.89 -21.28
CA ALA A 504 1.49 -16.68 -19.88
C ALA A 504 1.11 -17.92 -19.05
N ASN A 505 1.64 -18.00 -17.82
CA ASN A 505 1.35 -19.09 -16.89
C ASN A 505 0.05 -18.85 -16.09
N HIS A 506 -0.62 -19.91 -15.63
CA HIS A 506 -1.83 -19.84 -14.81
C HIS A 506 -1.77 -20.79 -13.62
N GLN A 507 -2.49 -20.43 -12.55
CA GLN A 507 -2.44 -21.13 -11.28
C GLN A 507 -2.92 -22.58 -11.45
N PRO A 508 -2.24 -23.57 -10.84
CA PRO A 508 -2.70 -24.94 -10.85
C PRO A 508 -4.04 -25.08 -10.11
N ALA A 509 -4.87 -26.03 -10.49
CA ALA A 509 -6.11 -26.36 -9.78
C ALA A 509 -5.85 -27.43 -8.72
N ALA A 510 -5.92 -27.05 -7.44
CA ALA A 510 -5.71 -27.96 -6.32
C ALA A 510 -6.99 -28.70 -5.92
N VAL A 511 -6.88 -30.00 -5.69
CA VAL A 511 -7.96 -30.88 -5.19
C VAL A 511 -7.54 -31.43 -3.84
N LEU A 512 -8.49 -31.59 -2.91
CA LEU A 512 -8.22 -32.22 -1.61
C LEU A 512 -9.29 -33.26 -1.30
N ASN A 513 -8.90 -34.53 -1.24
CA ASN A 513 -9.79 -35.67 -1.01
C ASN A 513 -11.00 -35.72 -1.97
N GLY A 514 -10.76 -35.37 -3.24
CA GLY A 514 -11.79 -35.28 -4.28
C GLY A 514 -12.62 -33.99 -4.27
N ASP A 515 -12.47 -33.14 -3.25
CA ASP A 515 -13.08 -31.82 -3.21
C ASP A 515 -12.28 -30.84 -4.09
N THR A 516 -12.94 -30.36 -5.14
CA THR A 516 -12.43 -29.43 -6.17
C THR A 516 -12.81 -27.97 -5.89
N THR A 517 -13.50 -27.68 -4.78
CA THR A 517 -13.78 -26.32 -4.37
C THR A 517 -12.49 -25.60 -3.95
N ARG A 518 -12.59 -24.33 -3.56
CA ARG A 518 -11.50 -23.61 -2.86
C ARG A 518 -11.84 -23.33 -1.38
N GLN A 519 -12.83 -24.04 -0.84
CA GLN A 519 -13.25 -23.91 0.56
C GLN A 519 -12.39 -24.78 1.48
N VAL A 520 -12.27 -24.37 2.74
CA VAL A 520 -11.56 -25.17 3.75
C VAL A 520 -12.32 -26.49 3.99
N LEU A 521 -11.62 -27.62 3.87
CA LEU A 521 -12.19 -28.94 4.06
C LEU A 521 -12.26 -29.29 5.55
N GLN A 522 -13.46 -29.55 6.06
CA GLN A 522 -13.66 -30.01 7.43
C GLN A 522 -13.60 -31.53 7.50
N LEU A 523 -12.72 -32.06 8.35
CA LEU A 523 -12.54 -33.48 8.61
C LEU A 523 -12.78 -33.79 10.08
N SER A 524 -13.05 -35.06 10.39
CA SER A 524 -13.11 -35.55 11.77
C SER A 524 -12.40 -36.89 11.91
N ALA A 525 -11.58 -37.02 12.95
CA ALA A 525 -10.76 -38.20 13.19
C ALA A 525 -10.64 -38.51 14.69
N ALA A 526 -10.50 -39.77 15.06
CA ALA A 526 -10.28 -40.16 16.45
C ALA A 526 -8.84 -39.82 16.88
N ALA A 527 -8.64 -39.45 18.14
CA ALA A 527 -7.29 -39.34 18.69
C ALA A 527 -6.51 -40.66 18.52
N GLY A 528 -5.26 -40.59 18.08
CA GLY A 528 -4.41 -41.76 17.82
C GLY A 528 -4.66 -42.45 16.48
N SER A 529 -5.57 -41.94 15.65
CA SER A 529 -5.84 -42.49 14.31
C SER A 529 -4.95 -41.87 13.22
N THR A 530 -5.04 -42.39 12.00
CA THR A 530 -4.39 -41.84 10.81
C THR A 530 -5.45 -41.29 9.84
N VAL A 531 -5.20 -40.09 9.30
CA VAL A 531 -6.05 -39.46 8.28
C VAL A 531 -5.36 -39.52 6.93
N ASN A 532 -6.05 -40.07 5.92
CA ASN A 532 -5.58 -40.07 4.53
C ASN A 532 -5.87 -38.71 3.88
N LEU A 533 -4.86 -38.18 3.20
CA LEU A 533 -4.89 -36.93 2.47
C LEU A 533 -4.48 -37.18 1.02
N SER A 534 -5.25 -36.67 0.07
CA SER A 534 -5.05 -36.90 -1.35
C SER A 534 -5.22 -35.63 -2.15
N ALA A 535 -4.20 -35.29 -2.92
CA ALA A 535 -4.22 -34.26 -3.94
C ALA A 535 -4.53 -34.84 -5.33
N VAL A 536 -4.88 -36.13 -5.42
CA VAL A 536 -5.22 -36.79 -6.69
C VAL A 536 -6.42 -36.06 -7.32
N GLY A 537 -6.27 -35.75 -8.62
CA GLY A 537 -7.22 -34.92 -9.36
C GLY A 537 -6.78 -33.46 -9.50
N SER A 538 -5.74 -33.03 -8.78
CA SER A 538 -5.11 -31.74 -9.04
C SER A 538 -4.50 -31.70 -10.44
N SER A 539 -4.56 -30.54 -11.08
CA SER A 539 -4.16 -30.38 -12.49
C SER A 539 -3.57 -29.02 -12.75
N ASP A 540 -2.73 -28.91 -13.76
CA ASP A 540 -2.23 -27.64 -14.27
C ASP A 540 -2.90 -27.32 -15.62
N PRO A 541 -3.51 -26.14 -15.81
CA PRO A 541 -4.21 -25.83 -17.06
C PRO A 541 -3.25 -25.61 -18.24
N ASP A 542 -1.99 -25.26 -17.96
CA ASP A 542 -0.92 -25.08 -18.95
C ASP A 542 -0.13 -26.38 -19.18
N ARG A 543 -0.52 -27.46 -18.49
CA ARG A 543 0.11 -28.80 -18.51
C ARG A 543 1.54 -28.79 -17.96
N ASN A 544 1.86 -27.83 -17.09
CA ASN A 544 3.09 -27.86 -16.32
C ASN A 544 3.09 -29.05 -15.34
N SER A 545 4.29 -29.46 -14.93
CA SER A 545 4.43 -30.48 -13.89
C SER A 545 4.08 -29.91 -12.52
N LEU A 546 3.48 -30.73 -11.65
CA LEU A 546 3.07 -30.33 -10.31
C LEU A 546 3.97 -30.92 -9.24
N SER A 547 4.35 -30.09 -8.27
CA SER A 547 4.96 -30.48 -7.00
C SER A 547 3.98 -30.29 -5.85
N TYR A 548 4.10 -31.12 -4.82
CA TYR A 548 3.17 -31.16 -3.69
C TYR A 548 3.92 -30.93 -2.38
N SER A 549 3.30 -30.21 -1.46
CA SER A 549 3.79 -30.03 -0.09
C SER A 549 2.62 -30.09 0.89
N TRP A 550 2.71 -30.99 1.86
CA TRP A 550 1.77 -31.13 2.97
C TRP A 550 2.41 -30.67 4.26
N THR A 551 1.86 -29.62 4.87
CA THR A 551 2.42 -29.01 6.07
C THR A 551 1.39 -28.97 7.18
N TYR A 552 1.80 -29.33 8.40
CA TYR A 552 1.04 -29.05 9.60
C TYR A 552 1.20 -27.57 9.95
N TYR A 553 0.11 -26.83 9.94
CA TYR A 553 0.07 -25.41 10.24
C TYR A 553 -0.32 -25.25 11.70
N ASP A 554 0.70 -25.26 12.55
CA ASP A 554 0.57 -25.35 14.00
C ASP A 554 0.02 -24.06 14.61
N GLU A 555 0.34 -22.90 14.03
CA GLU A 555 0.01 -21.61 14.63
C GLU A 555 -1.49 -21.31 14.76
N PRO A 556 -2.38 -21.69 13.81
CA PRO A 556 -3.83 -21.65 14.00
C PRO A 556 -4.45 -22.94 14.56
N SER A 557 -3.66 -24.00 14.74
CA SER A 557 -4.17 -25.24 15.32
C SER A 557 -4.39 -25.07 16.83
N SER A 558 -5.49 -25.61 17.36
CA SER A 558 -5.70 -25.60 18.81
C SER A 558 -4.92 -26.69 19.56
N TYR A 559 -4.31 -27.62 18.81
CA TYR A 559 -3.32 -28.56 19.29
C TYR A 559 -1.91 -27.97 19.11
N ASN A 560 -1.13 -27.90 20.18
CA ASN A 560 0.20 -27.26 20.14
C ASN A 560 1.36 -28.26 20.06
N GLY A 561 1.07 -29.56 19.88
CA GLY A 561 2.09 -30.59 19.73
C GLY A 561 2.45 -30.83 18.26
N ALA A 562 3.51 -31.63 18.04
CA ALA A 562 3.89 -32.04 16.70
C ALA A 562 2.86 -32.99 16.07
N VAL A 563 2.66 -32.86 14.76
CA VAL A 563 1.86 -33.76 13.93
C VAL A 563 2.75 -34.29 12.81
N THR A 564 2.88 -35.62 12.72
CA THR A 564 3.67 -36.25 11.66
C THR A 564 2.82 -36.39 10.40
N ILE A 565 3.36 -35.93 9.27
CA ILE A 565 2.77 -36.14 7.94
C ILE A 565 3.72 -37.03 7.14
N ASN A 566 3.30 -38.26 6.85
CA ASN A 566 4.08 -39.17 5.99
C ASN A 566 3.79 -38.88 4.52
N ASN A 567 4.81 -39.03 3.67
CA ASN A 567 4.78 -38.73 2.23
C ASN A 567 4.38 -37.28 1.95
N SER A 568 4.88 -36.34 2.76
CA SER A 568 4.51 -34.92 2.70
C SER A 568 4.87 -34.21 1.40
N THR A 569 5.64 -34.81 0.51
CA THR A 569 5.99 -34.27 -0.82
C THR A 569 5.32 -35.01 -1.98
N SER A 570 4.40 -35.92 -1.70
CA SER A 570 3.70 -36.74 -2.69
C SER A 570 2.26 -36.28 -2.91
N SER A 571 1.65 -36.71 -4.01
CA SER A 571 0.23 -36.45 -4.30
C SER A 571 -0.74 -37.13 -3.31
N THR A 572 -0.25 -38.05 -2.49
CA THR A 572 -0.98 -38.63 -1.35
C THR A 572 -0.10 -38.61 -0.12
N ALA A 573 -0.70 -38.31 1.03
CA ALA A 573 -0.04 -38.21 2.32
C ALA A 573 -0.92 -38.79 3.44
N THR A 574 -0.34 -39.02 4.61
CA THR A 574 -1.10 -39.40 5.81
C THR A 574 -0.71 -38.54 6.99
N ALA A 575 -1.69 -37.97 7.68
CA ALA A 575 -1.49 -37.24 8.92
C ALA A 575 -1.77 -38.16 10.11
N GLN A 576 -0.79 -38.26 11.03
CA GLN A 576 -0.94 -39.01 12.27
C GLN A 576 -1.60 -38.12 13.33
N VAL A 577 -2.82 -38.46 13.74
CA VAL A 577 -3.56 -37.71 14.76
C VAL A 577 -3.02 -38.10 16.13
N PRO A 578 -2.45 -37.17 16.92
CA PRO A 578 -1.88 -37.53 18.21
C PRO A 578 -2.94 -38.04 19.19
N ALA A 579 -2.57 -39.05 20.00
CA ALA A 579 -3.49 -39.67 20.97
C ALA A 579 -3.99 -38.70 22.05
N ASN A 580 -3.25 -37.63 22.31
CA ASN A 580 -3.58 -36.57 23.26
C ASN A 580 -4.26 -35.34 22.60
N ALA A 581 -4.65 -35.42 21.32
CA ALA A 581 -5.27 -34.31 20.60
C ALA A 581 -6.80 -34.26 20.75
N GLY A 582 -7.43 -35.11 21.56
CA GLY A 582 -8.88 -35.13 21.76
C GLY A 582 -9.46 -33.74 22.08
N GLY A 583 -10.51 -33.35 21.36
CA GLY A 583 -11.15 -32.03 21.48
C GLY A 583 -10.37 -30.87 20.87
N LYS A 584 -9.31 -31.14 20.09
CA LYS A 584 -8.50 -30.14 19.39
C LYS A 584 -8.70 -30.19 17.87
N SER A 585 -8.18 -29.17 17.20
CA SER A 585 -8.16 -29.03 15.75
C SER A 585 -6.72 -29.08 15.24
N LEU A 586 -6.50 -29.79 14.13
CA LEU A 586 -5.24 -29.82 13.39
C LEU A 586 -5.45 -29.20 12.01
N HIS A 587 -4.68 -28.17 11.67
CA HIS A 587 -4.73 -27.52 10.37
C HIS A 587 -3.64 -28.10 9.47
N ILE A 588 -4.03 -28.69 8.35
CA ILE A 588 -3.11 -29.25 7.35
C ILE A 588 -3.26 -28.45 6.06
N ILE A 589 -2.14 -27.94 5.54
CA ILE A 589 -2.09 -27.22 4.27
C ILE A 589 -1.51 -28.14 3.21
N LEU A 590 -2.26 -28.30 2.12
CA LEU A 590 -1.75 -28.70 0.83
C LEU A 590 -1.34 -27.44 0.08
N GLU A 591 -0.08 -27.36 -0.30
CA GLU A 591 0.42 -26.42 -1.30
C GLU A 591 0.81 -27.19 -2.56
N ILE A 592 0.33 -26.72 -3.70
CA ILE A 592 0.71 -27.22 -5.02
C ILE A 592 1.42 -26.11 -5.76
N ARG A 593 2.56 -26.45 -6.38
CA ARG A 593 3.32 -25.53 -7.24
C ARG A 593 3.48 -26.14 -8.61
N ASP A 594 3.30 -25.34 -9.64
CA ASP A 594 3.59 -25.73 -11.01
C ASP A 594 5.09 -25.63 -11.35
N SER A 595 5.45 -25.95 -12.59
CA SER A 595 6.78 -25.74 -13.14
C SER A 595 6.82 -24.62 -14.19
N GLY A 596 5.80 -23.75 -14.21
CA GLY A 596 5.72 -22.63 -15.14
C GLY A 596 6.59 -21.46 -14.71
N THR A 597 6.61 -20.40 -15.54
CA THR A 597 7.36 -19.17 -15.27
C THR A 597 6.41 -17.96 -15.26
N PRO A 598 6.35 -17.20 -14.15
CA PRO A 598 6.87 -17.57 -12.84
C PRO A 598 6.12 -18.80 -12.29
N THR A 599 6.71 -19.51 -11.33
CA THR A 599 6.05 -20.65 -10.66
C THR A 599 4.80 -20.16 -9.93
N LEU A 600 3.64 -20.76 -10.21
CA LEU A 600 2.39 -20.40 -9.55
C LEU A 600 1.96 -21.45 -8.53
N TYR A 601 1.15 -20.98 -7.57
CA TYR A 601 0.81 -21.69 -6.35
C TYR A 601 -0.71 -21.76 -6.19
N SER A 602 -1.17 -22.90 -5.68
CA SER A 602 -2.54 -23.06 -5.20
C SER A 602 -2.56 -23.85 -3.90
N TYR A 603 -3.61 -23.63 -3.09
CA TYR A 603 -3.69 -24.20 -1.76
C TYR A 603 -5.01 -24.94 -1.54
N ARG A 604 -4.97 -25.89 -0.60
CA ARG A 604 -6.15 -26.42 0.08
C ARG A 604 -5.83 -26.55 1.57
N ARG A 605 -6.75 -26.16 2.43
CA ARG A 605 -6.67 -26.39 3.88
C ARG A 605 -7.63 -27.50 4.29
N ALA A 606 -7.16 -28.45 5.08
CA ALA A 606 -7.99 -29.34 5.89
C ALA A 606 -7.93 -28.93 7.36
N VAL A 607 -9.07 -28.87 8.02
CA VAL A 607 -9.18 -28.75 9.48
C VAL A 607 -9.70 -30.07 10.02
N ILE A 608 -8.83 -30.81 10.71
CA ILE A 608 -9.16 -32.11 11.33
C ILE A 608 -9.62 -31.85 12.76
N ASN A 609 -10.91 -32.05 13.02
CA ASN A 609 -11.51 -31.97 14.35
C ASN A 609 -11.37 -33.33 15.05
N VAL A 610 -10.54 -33.36 16.09
CA VAL A 610 -10.16 -34.60 16.78
C VAL A 610 -11.18 -34.93 17.86
N ARG A 611 -11.77 -36.12 17.76
CA ARG A 611 -12.80 -36.65 18.67
C ARG A 611 -12.24 -37.68 19.64
#